data_AF-A0A5E4BGZ3-F1
#
_entry.id   AF-A0A5E4BGZ3-F1
#
_cell.length_a   1.000
_cell.length_b   1.000
_cell.length_c   1.000
_cell.angle_alpha   90.00
_cell.angle_beta   90.00
_cell.angle_gamma   90.00
#
_symmetry.space_group_name_H-M   'P 1'
#
loop_
_entity.id
_entity.type
_entity.pdbx_description
1 polymer ?
#
loop_
_entity_poly.entity_id
_entity_poly.type
_entity_poly.pdbx_seq_one_letter_code
_entity_poly.pdbx_strand_id
1 'polypeptide(L)'
;MILRRNFPKGFCIGLILVIAVNILLVFYTKETLHNLILGRLHKEFHLPPPEWDGAMIKRLSRLEMDLQRLKDGMQLVMKQQENKDHTQKRIEDEVHPARKAVETPERETKKQQNRPPKKLFPNSPLFKQWGDKLSEAQQKEAEDLFQKFGYNAYLSNQLPHNRSLMDTRDSRWDGRGLVGGSRDLGLIWV
;
A
#
# COMPACT_ATOMS: atom_id res chain seq x y z
N MET A 1 11.81 58.23 17.26
CA MET A 1 10.82 57.75 18.25
C MET A 1 11.34 56.47 18.89
N ILE A 2 11.98 56.60 20.05
CA ILE A 2 12.47 55.45 20.84
C ILE A 2 11.25 54.85 21.55
N LEU A 3 10.75 53.72 21.04
CA LEU A 3 9.62 53.01 21.65
C LEU A 3 10.10 52.30 22.92
N ARG A 4 10.16 53.07 24.01
CA ARG A 4 10.45 52.58 25.36
C ARG A 4 9.27 51.72 25.84
N ARG A 5 9.26 50.45 25.43
CA ARG A 5 8.23 49.48 25.79
C ARG A 5 8.51 48.92 27.19
N ASN A 6 8.11 49.66 28.23
CA ASN A 6 7.93 49.10 29.55
C ASN A 6 6.71 48.16 29.51
N PHE A 7 6.90 46.93 29.05
CA PHE A 7 5.90 45.88 29.24
C PHE A 7 5.81 45.59 30.75
N PRO A 8 4.62 45.59 31.35
CA PRO A 8 4.48 45.30 32.77
C PRO A 8 4.99 43.88 33.00
N LYS A 9 6.06 43.74 33.79
CA LYS A 9 6.73 42.45 34.08
C LYS A 9 5.74 41.36 34.51
N GLY A 10 4.65 41.74 35.18
CA GLY A 10 3.56 40.84 35.57
C GLY A 10 2.80 40.20 34.40
N PHE A 11 2.66 40.89 33.26
CA PHE A 11 2.00 40.34 32.07
C PHE A 11 2.87 39.29 31.37
N CYS A 12 4.20 39.51 31.32
CA CYS A 12 5.13 38.51 30.79
C CYS A 12 5.15 37.25 31.66
N ILE A 13 5.15 37.40 32.99
CA ILE A 13 5.10 36.25 33.92
C ILE A 13 3.76 35.50 33.78
N GLY A 14 2.65 36.22 33.69
CA GLY A 14 1.32 35.62 33.48
C GLY A 14 1.22 34.85 32.17
N LEU A 15 1.74 35.40 31.07
CA LEU A 15 1.77 34.70 29.78
C LEU A 15 2.64 33.44 29.82
N ILE A 16 3.81 33.50 30.47
CA ILE A 16 4.69 32.33 30.64
C ILE A 16 3.99 31.23 31.43
N LEU A 17 3.27 31.57 32.52
CA LEU A 17 2.51 30.61 33.31
C LEU A 17 1.38 29.96 32.49
N VAL A 18 0.62 30.72 31.72
CA VAL A 18 -0.46 30.20 30.87
C VAL A 18 0.10 29.28 29.78
N ILE A 19 1.24 29.64 29.18
CA ILE A 19 1.91 28.79 28.19
C ILE A 19 2.43 27.51 28.85
N ALA A 20 3.06 27.60 30.02
CA ALA A 20 3.56 26.44 30.76
C ALA A 20 2.43 25.48 31.16
N VAL A 21 1.29 25.99 31.64
CA VAL A 21 0.12 25.17 31.97
C VAL A 21 -0.48 24.51 30.73
N ASN A 22 -0.56 25.22 29.59
CA ASN A 22 -1.03 24.63 28.34
C ASN A 22 -0.07 23.54 27.83
N ILE A 23 1.25 23.77 27.89
CA ILE A 23 2.25 22.76 27.53
C ILE A 23 2.11 21.55 28.46
N LEU A 24 1.96 21.76 29.77
CA LEU A 24 1.78 20.68 30.74
C LEU A 24 0.47 19.92 30.51
N LEU A 25 -0.62 20.60 30.14
CA LEU A 25 -1.90 19.97 29.80
C LEU A 25 -1.81 19.14 28.52
N VAL A 26 -1.11 19.67 27.49
CA VAL A 26 -0.83 18.93 26.25
C VAL A 26 0.07 17.73 26.54
N PHE A 27 1.08 17.85 27.38
CA PHE A 27 1.94 16.75 27.78
C PHE A 27 1.17 15.72 28.61
N TYR A 28 0.35 16.14 29.57
CA TYR A 28 -0.43 15.25 30.42
C TYR A 28 -1.47 14.47 29.62
N THR A 29 -2.16 15.14 28.69
CA THR A 29 -3.10 14.49 27.76
C THR A 29 -2.39 13.60 26.75
N LYS A 30 -1.22 14.00 26.23
CA LYS A 30 -0.39 13.14 25.36
C LYS A 30 0.18 11.94 26.10
N GLU A 31 0.62 12.08 27.34
CA GLU A 31 1.10 10.95 28.15
C GLU A 31 -0.05 10.01 28.52
N THR A 32 -1.20 10.53 28.95
CA THR A 32 -2.37 9.68 29.24
C THR A 32 -2.93 9.02 27.97
N LEU A 33 -2.99 9.72 26.84
CA LEU A 33 -3.36 9.12 25.56
C LEU A 33 -2.33 8.11 25.09
N HIS A 34 -1.03 8.42 25.20
CA HIS A 34 0.03 7.49 24.82
C HIS A 34 0.01 6.24 25.71
N ASN A 35 -0.18 6.38 27.02
CA ASN A 35 -0.31 5.27 27.96
C ASN A 35 -1.60 4.46 27.75
N LEU A 36 -2.71 5.10 27.36
CA LEU A 36 -3.96 4.42 27.02
C LEU A 36 -3.87 3.71 25.66
N ILE A 37 -3.25 4.33 24.65
CA ILE A 37 -3.03 3.78 23.31
C ILE A 37 -2.03 2.62 23.39
N LEU A 38 -0.91 2.81 24.07
CA LEU A 38 0.15 1.81 24.26
C LEU A 38 -0.34 0.67 25.15
N GLY A 39 -1.10 0.96 26.20
CA GLY A 39 -1.76 -0.05 27.04
C GLY A 39 -2.84 -0.85 26.30
N ARG A 40 -3.54 -0.25 25.34
CA ARG A 40 -4.51 -0.93 24.47
C ARG A 40 -3.81 -1.78 23.40
N LEU A 41 -2.74 -1.27 22.79
CA LEU A 41 -1.94 -1.99 21.79
C LEU A 41 -1.22 -3.22 22.38
N HIS A 42 -0.67 -3.07 23.59
CA HIS A 42 0.05 -4.13 24.30
C HIS A 42 -0.89 -5.23 24.83
N LYS A 43 -2.20 -4.94 24.96
CA LYS A 43 -3.21 -5.92 25.35
C LYS A 43 -3.75 -6.72 24.15
N GLU A 44 -3.75 -6.13 22.96
CA GLU A 44 -4.23 -6.76 21.72
C GLU A 44 -3.13 -7.61 21.05
N PHE A 45 -1.87 -7.21 21.22
CA PHE A 45 -0.72 -7.96 20.77
C PHE A 45 -0.02 -8.58 21.97
N HIS A 46 -0.16 -9.90 22.16
CA HIS A 46 0.65 -10.71 23.07
C HIS A 46 2.14 -10.72 22.63
N LEU A 47 2.77 -9.55 22.55
CA LEU A 47 4.20 -9.40 22.30
C LEU A 47 4.95 -9.21 23.63
N PRO A 48 6.17 -9.75 23.75
CA PRO A 48 7.01 -9.57 24.92
C PRO A 48 7.37 -8.08 25.13
N PRO A 49 7.82 -7.68 26.34
CA PRO A 49 8.02 -6.29 26.75
C PRO A 49 8.95 -5.52 25.82
N PRO A 50 8.89 -4.17 25.82
CA PRO A 50 9.53 -3.30 24.83
C PRO A 50 11.03 -3.18 25.10
N GLU A 51 11.77 -4.26 24.87
CA GLU A 51 13.19 -4.16 24.64
C GLU A 51 13.37 -3.79 23.16
N TRP A 52 13.22 -2.50 22.88
CA TRP A 52 13.68 -1.89 21.63
C TRP A 52 15.21 -1.95 21.62
N ASP A 53 15.74 -3.17 21.47
CA ASP A 53 17.14 -3.43 21.34
C ASP A 53 17.70 -2.59 20.18
N GLY A 54 18.94 -2.10 20.35
CA GLY A 54 19.59 -1.28 19.32
C GLY A 54 19.67 -1.97 17.95
N ALA A 55 19.48 -3.29 17.90
CA ALA A 55 19.34 -4.05 16.68
C ALA A 55 18.01 -3.80 15.95
N MET A 56 16.87 -3.73 16.65
CA MET A 56 15.58 -3.43 16.05
C MET A 56 15.51 -1.98 15.54
N ILE A 57 16.07 -1.02 16.30
CA ILE A 57 16.18 0.37 15.83
C ILE A 57 17.04 0.45 14.56
N LYS A 58 18.19 -0.24 14.53
CA LYS A 58 19.03 -0.31 13.32
C LYS A 58 18.33 -0.97 12.14
N ARG A 59 17.47 -1.97 12.38
CA ARG A 59 16.66 -2.61 11.33
C ARG A 59 15.61 -1.65 10.79
N LEU A 60 14.94 -0.89 11.66
CA LEU A 60 13.96 0.11 11.27
C LEU A 60 14.59 1.25 10.47
N SER A 61 15.73 1.80 10.91
CA SER A 61 16.44 2.82 10.15
C SER A 61 16.91 2.32 8.77
N ARG A 62 17.32 1.04 8.67
CA ARG A 62 17.69 0.43 7.39
C ARG A 62 16.48 0.30 6.46
N LEU A 63 15.34 -0.14 6.99
CA LEU A 63 14.09 -0.24 6.24
C LEU A 63 13.59 1.14 5.78
N GLU A 64 13.72 2.17 6.62
CA GLU A 64 13.37 3.54 6.26
C GLU A 64 14.23 4.07 5.12
N MET A 65 15.55 3.82 5.17
CA MET A 65 16.45 4.15 4.06
C MET A 65 16.10 3.40 2.77
N ASP A 66 15.78 2.11 2.86
CA ASP A 66 15.41 1.30 1.69
C ASP A 66 14.09 1.79 1.07
N LEU A 67 13.12 2.20 1.89
CA LEU A 67 11.87 2.79 1.44
C LEU A 67 12.11 4.14 0.72
N GLN A 68 12.98 4.99 1.26
CA GLN A 68 13.33 6.26 0.63
C GLN A 68 14.05 6.04 -0.71
N ARG A 69 15.01 5.09 -0.75
CA ARG A 69 15.69 4.71 -2.01
C ARG A 69 14.72 4.17 -3.06
N LEU A 70 13.75 3.37 -2.64
CA LEU A 70 12.70 2.87 -3.55
C LEU A 70 11.84 4.02 -4.09
N LYS A 71 11.45 4.96 -3.22
CA LYS A 71 10.66 6.14 -3.58
C LYS A 71 11.40 7.04 -4.57
N ASP A 72 12.67 7.31 -4.34
CA ASP A 72 13.50 8.13 -5.22
C ASP A 72 13.73 7.44 -6.57
N GLY A 73 13.98 6.12 -6.56
CA GLY A 73 14.10 5.31 -7.77
C GLY A 73 12.81 5.32 -8.59
N MET A 74 11.65 5.18 -7.94
CA MET A 74 10.34 5.25 -8.59
C MET A 74 10.11 6.63 -9.23
N GLN A 75 10.42 7.72 -8.52
CA GLN A 75 10.35 9.09 -9.06
C GLN A 75 11.22 9.27 -10.31
N LEU A 76 12.44 8.72 -10.30
CA LEU A 76 13.36 8.81 -11.42
C LEU A 76 12.85 8.03 -12.65
N VAL A 77 12.28 6.85 -12.42
CA VAL A 77 11.67 6.02 -13.47
C VAL A 77 10.46 6.71 -14.08
N MET A 78 9.60 7.34 -13.26
CA MET A 78 8.45 8.11 -13.77
C MET A 78 8.89 9.28 -14.66
N LYS A 79 9.93 10.02 -14.27
CA LYS A 79 10.50 11.11 -15.08
C LYS A 79 11.13 10.61 -16.38
N GLN A 80 11.75 9.43 -16.39
CA GLN A 80 12.27 8.83 -17.61
C GLN A 80 11.17 8.39 -18.58
N GLN A 81 10.05 7.88 -18.06
CA GLN A 81 8.91 7.46 -18.88
C GLN A 81 8.27 8.67 -19.57
N GLU A 82 8.08 9.77 -18.84
CA GLU A 82 7.55 11.04 -19.36
C GLU A 82 8.41 11.63 -20.49
N ASN A 83 9.74 11.56 -20.35
CA ASN A 83 10.68 12.10 -21.34
C ASN A 83 10.78 11.22 -22.62
N LYS A 84 10.47 9.92 -22.52
CA LYS A 84 10.44 8.99 -23.66
C LYS A 84 9.14 9.10 -24.47
N ASP A 85 8.00 9.35 -23.80
CA ASP A 85 6.71 9.55 -24.48
C ASP A 85 6.67 10.82 -25.35
N HIS A 86 7.38 11.90 -24.96
CA HIS A 86 7.55 13.11 -25.78
C HIS A 86 8.23 12.80 -27.14
N THR A 87 9.21 11.89 -27.14
CA THR A 87 10.06 11.63 -28.32
C THR A 87 9.36 10.74 -29.33
N GLN A 88 8.48 9.83 -28.87
CA GLN A 88 7.72 8.94 -29.74
C GLN A 88 6.61 9.68 -30.51
N LYS A 89 6.05 10.76 -29.95
CA LYS A 89 5.00 11.57 -30.61
C LYS A 89 5.50 12.40 -31.81
N ARG A 90 6.81 12.50 -32.06
CA ARG A 90 7.38 13.25 -33.21
C ARG A 90 7.73 12.36 -34.42
N ILE A 91 7.66 11.03 -34.28
CA ILE A 91 8.09 10.09 -35.34
C ILE A 91 6.90 9.48 -36.11
N GLU A 92 5.66 9.68 -35.64
CA GLU A 92 4.46 9.11 -36.28
C GLU A 92 3.77 10.04 -37.32
N ASP A 93 4.28 11.25 -37.58
CA ASP A 93 3.66 12.20 -38.53
C ASP A 93 4.26 12.22 -39.95
N GLU A 94 5.24 11.37 -40.26
CA GLU A 94 5.74 11.23 -41.64
C GLU A 94 5.88 9.75 -42.01
N VAL A 95 4.84 9.19 -42.62
CA VAL A 95 4.86 8.35 -43.85
C VAL A 95 3.50 7.67 -43.98
N HIS A 96 2.59 8.32 -44.68
CA HIS A 96 1.58 7.66 -45.50
C HIS A 96 1.84 8.12 -46.94
N PRO A 97 1.84 7.21 -47.94
CA PRO A 97 0.56 7.02 -48.60
C PRO A 97 0.23 5.58 -49.00
N ALA A 98 -1.04 5.25 -48.74
CA ALA A 98 -1.98 4.41 -49.49
C ALA A 98 -1.48 3.49 -50.63
N ARG A 99 -1.91 2.22 -50.59
CA ARG A 99 -2.62 1.53 -51.71
C ARG A 99 -3.22 0.16 -51.31
N LYS A 100 -4.54 0.09 -51.49
CA LYS A 100 -5.40 -0.99 -52.04
C LYS A 100 -5.29 -2.44 -51.52
N ALA A 101 -6.38 -2.82 -50.85
CA ALA A 101 -7.33 -3.90 -51.18
C ALA A 101 -6.82 -5.29 -51.64
N VAL A 102 -7.54 -6.28 -51.09
CA VAL A 102 -7.81 -7.66 -51.56
C VAL A 102 -7.16 -8.75 -50.67
N GLU A 103 -8.02 -9.67 -50.21
CA GLU A 103 -7.81 -11.05 -49.71
C GLU A 103 -7.70 -11.31 -48.19
N THR A 104 -8.82 -11.78 -47.63
CA THR A 104 -8.90 -12.69 -46.45
C THR A 104 -8.48 -14.09 -46.93
N PRO A 105 -7.77 -14.95 -46.15
CA PRO A 105 -8.38 -15.60 -44.99
C PRO A 105 -7.45 -15.92 -43.79
N GLU A 106 -8.02 -15.77 -42.60
CA GLU A 106 -8.05 -16.82 -41.57
C GLU A 106 -6.89 -17.84 -41.59
N ARG A 107 -5.79 -17.57 -40.86
CA ARG A 107 -4.82 -18.59 -40.39
C ARG A 107 -3.68 -18.15 -39.45
N GLU A 108 -3.65 -16.91 -38.96
CA GLU A 108 -2.48 -16.44 -38.17
C GLU A 108 -2.70 -16.27 -36.67
N THR A 109 -3.87 -16.58 -36.12
CA THR A 109 -4.15 -16.42 -34.68
C THR A 109 -3.48 -17.46 -33.77
N LYS A 110 -2.73 -18.43 -34.30
CA LYS A 110 -2.10 -19.50 -33.49
C LYS A 110 -0.59 -19.39 -33.28
N LYS A 111 0.13 -18.41 -33.86
CA LYS A 111 1.60 -18.37 -33.78
C LYS A 111 2.21 -17.32 -32.84
N GLN A 112 1.43 -16.39 -32.30
CA GLN A 112 1.96 -15.38 -31.36
C GLN A 112 1.80 -15.74 -29.88
N GLN A 113 1.15 -16.87 -29.56
CA GLN A 113 0.85 -17.28 -28.18
C GLN A 113 2.07 -17.88 -27.43
N ASN A 114 3.23 -17.98 -28.08
CA ASN A 114 4.41 -18.66 -27.54
C ASN A 114 5.59 -17.75 -27.17
N ARG A 115 5.39 -16.42 -27.18
CA ARG A 115 6.34 -15.51 -26.51
C ARG A 115 5.86 -15.29 -25.08
N PRO A 116 6.70 -15.55 -24.06
CA PRO A 116 6.33 -15.20 -22.70
C PRO A 116 6.01 -13.70 -22.67
N PRO A 117 4.87 -13.30 -22.10
CA PRO A 117 4.51 -11.90 -22.01
C PRO A 117 5.63 -11.17 -21.28
N LYS A 118 6.10 -10.06 -21.84
CA LYS A 118 7.13 -9.25 -21.19
C LYS A 118 6.56 -8.73 -19.87
N LYS A 119 7.33 -8.85 -18.79
CA LYS A 119 6.97 -8.26 -17.50
C LYS A 119 7.14 -6.75 -17.62
N LEU A 120 6.04 -6.01 -17.63
CA LEU A 120 6.04 -4.55 -17.69
C LEU A 120 6.54 -3.91 -16.40
N PHE A 121 6.27 -4.56 -15.25
CA PHE A 121 6.59 -4.03 -13.93
C PHE A 121 7.50 -4.99 -13.14
N PRO A 122 8.80 -5.10 -13.50
CA PRO A 122 9.72 -6.01 -12.83
C PRO A 122 10.00 -5.64 -11.36
N ASN A 123 9.78 -4.39 -10.97
CA ASN A 123 10.04 -3.89 -9.62
C ASN A 123 8.84 -4.01 -8.68
N SER A 124 7.63 -4.24 -9.21
CA SER A 124 6.44 -4.33 -8.38
C SER A 124 6.44 -5.63 -7.55
N PRO A 125 6.13 -5.57 -6.25
CA PRO A 125 6.01 -6.76 -5.41
C PRO A 125 5.01 -7.79 -5.96
N LEU A 126 3.93 -7.31 -6.61
CA LEU A 126 2.88 -8.15 -7.17
C LEU A 126 3.41 -9.13 -8.20
N PHE A 127 4.33 -8.69 -9.06
CA PHE A 127 4.83 -9.48 -10.19
C PHE A 127 6.09 -10.31 -9.87
N LYS A 128 6.54 -10.32 -8.60
CA LYS A 128 7.63 -11.19 -8.14
C LYS A 128 7.22 -12.66 -8.09
N GLN A 129 5.99 -12.93 -7.64
CA GLN A 129 5.43 -14.27 -7.49
C GLN A 129 4.22 -14.53 -8.41
N TRP A 130 3.72 -13.50 -9.10
CA TRP A 130 2.51 -13.56 -9.91
C TRP A 130 2.70 -12.89 -11.27
N GLY A 131 1.79 -13.12 -12.22
CA GLY A 131 1.77 -12.38 -13.51
C GLY A 131 2.57 -12.94 -14.68
N ASP A 132 3.22 -14.10 -14.56
CA ASP A 132 4.01 -14.71 -15.66
C ASP A 132 3.19 -15.02 -16.92
N LYS A 133 1.87 -15.15 -16.79
CA LYS A 133 0.93 -15.46 -17.89
C LYS A 133 -0.01 -14.30 -18.24
N LEU A 134 0.14 -13.14 -17.59
CA LEU A 134 -0.74 -12.00 -17.83
C LEU A 134 -0.24 -11.20 -19.03
N SER A 135 -1.16 -10.78 -19.90
CA SER A 135 -0.85 -9.86 -20.99
C SER A 135 -0.46 -8.48 -20.45
N GLU A 136 0.21 -7.68 -21.28
CA GLU A 136 0.64 -6.32 -20.93
C GLU A 136 -0.51 -5.44 -20.39
N ALA A 137 -1.68 -5.50 -21.04
CA ALA A 137 -2.86 -4.77 -20.58
C ALA A 137 -3.36 -5.24 -19.20
N GLN A 138 -3.38 -6.56 -18.97
CA GLN A 138 -3.79 -7.14 -17.69
C GLN A 138 -2.80 -6.81 -16.58
N GLN A 139 -1.50 -6.76 -16.88
CA GLN A 139 -0.50 -6.34 -15.91
C GLN A 139 -0.70 -4.88 -15.47
N LYS A 140 -1.05 -3.98 -16.41
CA LYS A 140 -1.33 -2.57 -16.08
C LYS A 140 -2.56 -2.42 -15.19
N GLU A 141 -3.63 -3.13 -15.50
CA GLU A 141 -4.85 -3.14 -14.68
C GLU A 141 -4.59 -3.74 -13.29
N ALA A 142 -3.87 -4.85 -13.23
CA ALA A 142 -3.53 -5.50 -11.97
C ALA A 142 -2.66 -4.62 -11.07
N GLU A 143 -1.71 -3.88 -11.65
CA GLU A 143 -0.89 -2.91 -10.91
C GLU A 143 -1.73 -1.73 -10.39
N ASP A 144 -2.61 -1.16 -11.22
CA ASP A 144 -3.49 -0.05 -10.81
C ASP A 144 -4.38 -0.45 -9.63
N LEU A 145 -4.99 -1.63 -9.71
CA LEU A 145 -5.80 -2.21 -8.64
C LEU A 145 -4.97 -2.51 -7.39
N PHE A 146 -3.73 -2.98 -7.55
CA PHE A 146 -2.84 -3.23 -6.42
C PHE A 146 -2.43 -1.95 -5.71
N GLN A 147 -2.16 -0.86 -6.45
CA GLN A 147 -1.87 0.46 -5.86
C GLN A 147 -3.09 1.00 -5.10
N LYS A 148 -4.30 0.75 -5.59
CA LYS A 148 -5.55 1.21 -4.97
C LYS A 148 -5.94 0.43 -3.71
N PHE A 149 -5.82 -0.90 -3.74
CA PHE A 149 -6.36 -1.77 -2.70
C PHE A 149 -5.29 -2.45 -1.83
N GLY A 150 -4.02 -2.47 -2.25
CA GLY A 150 -2.91 -3.10 -1.53
C GLY A 150 -2.89 -4.63 -1.61
N TYR A 151 -3.82 -5.25 -2.34
CA TYR A 151 -3.86 -6.70 -2.61
C TYR A 151 -4.19 -6.96 -4.09
N ASN A 152 -4.04 -8.21 -4.53
CA ASN A 152 -4.34 -8.60 -5.92
C ASN A 152 -5.87 -8.64 -6.18
N ALA A 153 -6.49 -7.47 -6.27
CA ALA A 153 -7.92 -7.33 -6.53
C ALA A 153 -8.29 -7.80 -7.95
N TYR A 154 -7.36 -7.69 -8.91
CA TYR A 154 -7.54 -8.24 -10.26
C TYR A 154 -7.86 -9.74 -10.23
N LEU A 155 -7.07 -10.53 -9.49
CA LEU A 155 -7.34 -11.95 -9.29
C LEU A 155 -8.62 -12.18 -8.48
N SER A 156 -8.82 -11.40 -7.41
CA SER A 156 -10.01 -11.53 -6.57
C SER A 156 -11.30 -11.40 -7.38
N ASN A 157 -11.35 -10.48 -8.36
CA ASN A 157 -12.51 -10.27 -9.22
C ASN A 157 -12.79 -11.43 -10.17
N GLN A 158 -11.78 -12.26 -10.48
CA GLN A 158 -11.93 -13.44 -11.34
C GLN A 158 -12.38 -14.68 -10.56
N LEU A 159 -12.27 -14.67 -9.23
CA LEU A 159 -12.68 -15.80 -8.40
C LEU A 159 -14.21 -15.84 -8.25
N PRO A 160 -14.82 -17.03 -8.28
CA PRO A 160 -16.24 -17.17 -7.93
C PRO A 160 -16.50 -16.73 -6.49
N HIS A 161 -17.63 -16.05 -6.28
CA HIS A 161 -18.06 -15.62 -4.95
C HIS A 161 -18.28 -16.82 -4.00
N ASN A 162 -18.91 -17.89 -4.50
CA ASN A 162 -19.21 -19.11 -3.73
C ASN A 162 -18.17 -20.21 -3.98
N ARG A 163 -16.89 -19.92 -3.78
CA ARG A 163 -15.83 -20.92 -3.93
C ARG A 163 -15.78 -21.88 -2.74
N SER A 164 -15.63 -23.17 -2.99
CA SER A 164 -15.35 -24.16 -1.95
C SER A 164 -13.93 -23.94 -1.41
N LEU A 165 -13.79 -23.84 -0.09
CA LEU A 165 -12.49 -23.78 0.56
C LEU A 165 -12.12 -25.17 1.08
N MET A 166 -10.83 -25.52 0.97
CA MET A 166 -10.32 -26.72 1.60
C MET A 166 -10.46 -26.59 3.11
N ASP A 167 -10.95 -27.65 3.76
CA ASP A 167 -11.02 -27.69 5.21
C ASP A 167 -9.61 -27.78 5.80
N THR A 168 -9.19 -26.75 6.54
CA THR A 168 -7.90 -26.68 7.22
C THR A 168 -8.01 -26.98 8.71
N ARG A 169 -9.20 -27.37 9.19
CA ARG A 169 -9.43 -27.71 10.60
C ARG A 169 -8.65 -28.96 10.99
N ASP A 170 -8.17 -28.99 12.23
CA ASP A 170 -7.53 -30.17 12.82
C ASP A 170 -8.55 -31.31 12.96
N SER A 171 -8.14 -32.53 12.60
CA SER A 171 -8.92 -33.78 12.72
C SER A 171 -9.67 -33.96 14.05
N ARG A 172 -9.17 -33.40 15.15
CA ARG A 172 -9.84 -33.44 16.47
C ARG A 172 -11.20 -32.71 16.48
N TRP A 173 -11.46 -31.85 15.52
CA TRP A 173 -12.72 -31.12 15.35
C TRP A 173 -13.70 -31.87 14.44
N ASP A 174 -13.23 -32.85 13.69
CA ASP A 174 -14.05 -33.68 12.81
C ASP A 174 -14.79 -34.72 13.66
N GLY A 175 -16.02 -34.40 14.06
CA GLY A 175 -16.86 -35.28 14.89
C GLY A 175 -17.31 -34.70 16.24
N ARG A 176 -16.95 -33.45 16.57
CA ARG A 176 -17.60 -32.78 17.71
C ARG A 176 -19.02 -32.38 17.34
N GLY A 177 -19.99 -33.12 17.90
CA GLY A 177 -21.40 -32.77 17.80
C GLY A 177 -21.64 -31.38 18.38
N LEU A 178 -22.37 -30.53 17.65
CA LEU A 178 -22.81 -29.24 18.17
C LEU A 178 -23.83 -29.49 19.28
N VAL A 179 -23.48 -29.13 20.51
CA VAL A 179 -24.42 -29.16 21.64
C VAL A 179 -25.44 -28.05 21.40
N GLY A 180 -26.72 -28.42 21.24
CA GLY A 180 -27.80 -27.50 20.87
C GLY A 180 -27.91 -26.31 21.83
N GLY A 181 -27.97 -25.11 21.25
CA GLY A 181 -27.99 -23.83 22.00
C GLY A 181 -27.17 -22.72 21.34
N SER A 182 -27.11 -22.67 20.00
CA SER A 182 -26.40 -21.60 19.30
C SER A 182 -27.20 -20.31 19.40
N ARG A 183 -26.53 -19.22 19.79
CA ARG A 183 -27.14 -17.88 19.81
C ARG A 183 -27.16 -17.32 18.39
N ASP A 184 -28.17 -16.55 18.07
CA ASP A 184 -28.20 -15.79 16.82
C ASP A 184 -27.12 -14.71 16.85
N LEU A 185 -26.27 -14.70 15.83
CA LEU A 185 -25.20 -13.72 15.66
C LEU A 185 -25.51 -12.83 14.46
N GLY A 186 -25.50 -11.52 14.67
CA GLY A 186 -25.50 -10.53 13.59
C GLY A 186 -24.08 -10.28 13.10
N LEU A 187 -23.80 -10.54 11.83
CA LEU A 187 -22.54 -10.16 11.18
C LEU A 187 -22.68 -8.73 10.64
N ILE A 188 -21.83 -7.83 11.13
CA ILE A 188 -21.75 -6.45 10.64
C ILE A 188 -20.47 -6.32 9.83
N TRP A 189 -20.62 -5.92 8.57
CA TRP A 189 -19.53 -5.38 7.75
C TRP A 189 -19.62 -3.85 7.84
N VAL A 190 -18.55 -3.21 8.33
CA VAL A 190 -18.43 -1.74 8.45
C VAL A 190 -17.65 -1.19 7.28
#